data_AF-A0A1F2YYN6-F1
#
_entry.id   AF-A0A1F2YYN6-F1
#
_cell.length_a   1.000
_cell.length_b   1.000
_cell.length_c   1.000
_cell.angle_alpha   90.00
_cell.angle_beta   90.00
_cell.angle_gamma   90.00
#
_symmetry.space_group_name_H-M   'P 1'
#
loop_
_entity.id
_entity.type
_entity.pdbx_description
1 polymer ?
#
loop_
_entity_poly.entity_id
_entity_poly.type
_entity_poly.pdbx_seq_one_letter_code
_entity_poly.pdbx_strand_id
1 'polypeptide(L)'
;AQLLNRPELIAEESVWPIQADGRPQRMKAIIREDECIGCTKCISACPVDAIIGSGKLMHSILTDLCTGCELCIPPCPVDCIDLIPDVNGIPTEILRKAEQDGLRQRYYAHIQREEKQRLHRKGPVFRAEIDTALFAQFSAQNDAVPDIQILDKEPEMAAKLDAKSTIELAKLRVQIKKLEKQLSVREDTKKRLLLDDLAQQLHQLQGA
;
A
#
# COMPACT_ATOMS: atom_id res chain seq x y z
N ALA A 1 -7.70 -22.99 21.15
CA ALA A 1 -6.40 -23.15 21.85
C ALA A 1 -6.10 -24.61 22.14
N GLN A 2 -7.03 -25.32 22.79
CA GLN A 2 -6.89 -26.74 23.17
C GLN A 2 -6.68 -27.70 21.98
N LEU A 3 -7.42 -27.53 20.88
CA LEU A 3 -7.25 -28.35 19.67
C LEU A 3 -5.86 -28.26 19.01
N LEU A 4 -5.13 -27.16 19.25
CA LEU A 4 -3.82 -26.89 18.65
C LEU A 4 -2.69 -26.88 19.69
N ASN A 5 -2.97 -27.25 20.95
CA ASN A 5 -2.03 -27.20 22.07
C ASN A 5 -1.23 -25.90 22.18
N ARG A 6 -1.85 -24.77 21.84
CA ARG A 6 -1.24 -23.43 21.89
C ARG A 6 -1.82 -22.63 23.06
N PRO A 7 -1.05 -21.69 23.66
CA PRO A 7 -1.57 -20.82 24.71
C PRO A 7 -2.78 -20.01 24.20
N GLU A 8 -3.72 -19.76 25.10
CA GLU A 8 -4.88 -18.92 24.81
C GLU A 8 -4.43 -17.47 24.74
N LEU A 9 -4.68 -16.83 23.60
CA LEU A 9 -4.35 -15.42 23.40
C LEU A 9 -5.54 -14.59 23.88
N ILE A 10 -5.30 -13.72 24.85
CA ILE A 10 -6.29 -12.73 25.30
C ILE A 10 -6.25 -11.56 24.32
N ALA A 11 -7.40 -11.22 23.75
CA ALA A 11 -7.51 -10.06 22.89
C ALA A 11 -7.44 -8.78 23.73
N GLU A 12 -6.83 -7.73 23.17
CA GLU A 12 -6.89 -6.40 23.77
C GLU A 12 -8.34 -5.90 23.81
N GLU A 13 -8.67 -5.14 24.85
CA GLU A 13 -9.99 -4.56 25.00
C GLU A 13 -10.26 -3.55 23.87
N SER A 14 -11.53 -3.46 23.46
CA SER A 14 -11.91 -2.50 22.44
C SER A 14 -11.77 -1.07 22.97
N VAL A 15 -11.22 -0.19 22.13
CA VAL A 15 -11.17 1.26 22.41
C VAL A 15 -12.57 1.85 22.59
N TRP A 16 -13.56 1.27 21.89
CA TRP A 16 -14.94 1.70 21.91
C TRP A 16 -15.78 0.93 22.94
N PRO A 17 -16.80 1.56 23.56
CA PRO A 17 -17.64 0.90 24.54
C PRO A 17 -18.41 -0.28 23.93
N ILE A 18 -18.64 -1.31 24.73
CA ILE A 18 -19.34 -2.52 24.30
C ILE A 18 -20.86 -2.30 24.38
N GLN A 19 -21.57 -2.63 23.31
CA GLN A 19 -23.02 -2.56 23.19
C GLN A 19 -23.69 -3.81 23.80
N ALA A 20 -25.02 -3.78 23.90
CA ALA A 20 -25.81 -4.86 24.50
C ALA A 20 -25.68 -6.22 23.77
N ASP A 21 -25.28 -6.24 22.50
CA ASP A 21 -25.02 -7.45 21.72
C ASP A 21 -23.60 -8.02 21.93
N GLY A 22 -22.83 -7.45 22.85
CA GLY A 22 -21.46 -7.87 23.15
C GLY A 22 -20.43 -7.43 22.11
N ARG A 23 -20.79 -6.51 21.20
CA ARG A 23 -19.90 -5.97 20.17
C ARG A 23 -19.51 -4.52 20.49
N PRO A 24 -18.36 -4.03 19.99
CA PRO A 24 -17.99 -2.63 20.14
C PRO A 24 -19.00 -1.69 19.47
N GLN A 25 -19.11 -0.47 20.00
CA GLN A 25 -19.93 0.61 19.45
C GLN A 25 -19.62 0.82 17.97
N ARG A 26 -20.67 0.81 17.14
CA ARG A 26 -20.57 1.11 15.72
C ARG A 26 -20.20 2.59 15.56
N MET A 27 -19.18 2.86 14.76
CA MET A 27 -18.72 4.21 14.43
C MET A 27 -19.01 4.52 12.96
N LYS A 28 -19.25 5.79 12.65
CA LYS A 28 -19.49 6.31 11.30
C LYS A 28 -18.61 7.52 11.09
N ALA A 29 -18.08 7.68 9.89
CA ALA A 29 -17.28 8.84 9.55
C ALA A 29 -18.17 9.99 9.03
N ILE A 30 -17.84 11.22 9.39
CA ILE A 30 -18.44 12.47 8.90
C ILE A 30 -17.34 13.40 8.39
N ILE A 31 -17.63 14.15 7.32
CA ILE A 31 -16.72 15.16 6.79
C ILE A 31 -17.20 16.53 7.28
N ARG A 32 -16.29 17.32 7.86
CA ARG A 32 -16.52 18.74 8.14
C ARG A 32 -16.48 19.52 6.82
N GLU A 33 -17.63 19.99 6.38
CA GLU A 33 -17.79 20.58 5.04
C GLU A 33 -16.97 21.87 4.87
N ASP A 34 -16.90 22.69 5.92
CA ASP A 34 -16.19 23.98 5.91
C ASP A 34 -14.66 23.84 5.70
N GLU A 35 -14.09 22.70 6.05
CA GLU A 35 -12.65 22.42 5.93
C GLU A 35 -12.31 21.60 4.68
N CYS A 36 -13.32 21.02 4.02
CA CYS A 36 -13.11 20.10 2.90
C CYS A 36 -12.69 20.84 1.63
N ILE A 37 -11.43 20.67 1.21
CA ILE A 37 -10.89 21.31 -0.01
C ILE A 37 -11.21 20.56 -1.32
N GLY A 38 -11.98 19.47 -1.27
CA GLY A 38 -12.31 18.71 -2.49
C GLY A 38 -11.12 17.96 -3.13
N CYS A 39 -10.20 17.41 -2.33
CA CYS A 39 -8.98 16.75 -2.85
C CYS A 39 -9.18 15.34 -3.46
N THR A 40 -10.33 14.70 -3.23
CA THR A 40 -10.75 13.37 -3.74
C THR A 40 -9.98 12.14 -3.23
N LYS A 41 -8.94 12.33 -2.39
CA LYS A 41 -8.14 11.20 -1.86
C LYS A 41 -8.94 10.24 -0.98
N CYS A 42 -9.90 10.76 -0.21
CA CYS A 42 -10.79 9.96 0.62
C CYS A 42 -11.69 9.02 -0.21
N ILE A 43 -12.15 9.45 -1.40
CA ILE A 43 -13.00 8.65 -2.29
C ILE A 43 -12.28 7.35 -2.69
N SER A 44 -11.03 7.46 -3.15
CA SER A 44 -10.24 6.28 -3.56
C SER A 44 -9.90 5.33 -2.40
N ALA A 45 -9.91 5.83 -1.16
CA ALA A 45 -9.61 5.03 0.02
C ALA A 45 -10.83 4.31 0.58
N CYS A 46 -12.05 4.72 0.22
CA CYS A 46 -13.26 4.12 0.75
C CYS A 46 -13.56 2.79 0.06
N PRO A 47 -13.45 1.64 0.76
CA PRO A 47 -13.56 0.32 0.13
C PRO A 47 -14.96 0.00 -0.39
N VAL A 48 -15.98 0.69 0.14
CA VAL A 48 -17.37 0.52 -0.27
C VAL A 48 -17.87 1.71 -1.07
N ASP A 49 -17.09 2.77 -1.30
CA ASP A 49 -17.55 4.02 -1.95
C ASP A 49 -18.75 4.66 -1.24
N ALA A 50 -18.67 4.82 0.07
CA ALA A 50 -19.65 5.60 0.84
C ALA A 50 -19.47 7.12 0.67
N ILE A 51 -18.36 7.57 0.08
CA ILE A 51 -18.03 8.99 -0.08
C ILE A 51 -18.46 9.47 -1.45
N ILE A 52 -19.21 10.57 -1.49
CA ILE A 52 -19.64 11.25 -2.71
C ILE A 52 -19.05 12.66 -2.78
N GLY A 53 -18.86 13.15 -3.99
CA GLY A 53 -18.38 14.49 -4.29
C GLY A 53 -17.50 14.50 -5.53
N SER A 54 -16.87 15.65 -5.81
CA SER A 54 -16.05 15.83 -6.99
C SER A 54 -14.82 16.67 -6.69
N GLY A 55 -13.87 16.69 -7.62
CA GLY A 55 -12.67 17.50 -7.49
C GLY A 55 -13.02 18.98 -7.29
N LYS A 56 -12.39 19.61 -6.30
CA LYS A 56 -12.61 21.03 -5.92
C LYS A 56 -14.02 21.33 -5.37
N LEU A 57 -14.82 20.30 -5.06
CA LEU A 57 -16.11 20.43 -4.41
C LEU A 57 -16.08 19.69 -3.06
N MET A 58 -16.94 20.11 -2.14
CA MET A 58 -17.09 19.47 -0.84
C MET A 58 -17.53 18.00 -1.01
N HIS A 59 -16.98 17.12 -0.18
CA HIS A 59 -17.36 15.72 -0.14
C HIS A 59 -18.28 15.46 1.04
N SER A 60 -19.16 14.47 0.89
CA SER A 60 -20.05 14.02 1.96
C SER A 60 -20.00 12.49 2.07
N ILE A 61 -20.23 11.97 3.28
CA ILE A 61 -20.30 10.54 3.56
C ILE A 61 -21.76 10.11 3.67
N LEU A 62 -22.13 9.07 2.94
CA LEU A 62 -23.39 8.35 3.13
C LEU A 62 -23.25 7.44 4.35
N THR A 63 -23.73 7.90 5.51
CA THR A 63 -23.59 7.21 6.82
C THR A 63 -24.16 5.80 6.80
N ASP A 64 -25.23 5.56 6.05
CA ASP A 64 -25.87 4.24 5.92
C ASP A 64 -24.94 3.21 5.27
N LEU A 65 -24.04 3.67 4.42
CA LEU A 65 -23.09 2.84 3.69
C LEU A 65 -21.70 2.83 4.31
N CYS A 66 -21.44 3.70 5.28
CA CYS A 66 -20.16 3.77 5.97
C CYS A 66 -20.02 2.62 6.98
N THR A 67 -18.89 1.92 6.94
CA THR A 67 -18.60 0.81 7.88
C THR A 67 -17.83 1.26 9.12
N GLY A 68 -17.35 2.50 9.16
CA GLY A 68 -16.48 2.99 10.23
C GLY A 68 -15.06 2.41 10.18
N CYS A 69 -14.56 1.99 9.01
CA CYS A 69 -13.24 1.36 8.87
C CYS A 69 -12.02 2.31 8.94
N GLU A 70 -12.25 3.62 9.07
CA GLU A 70 -11.21 4.65 9.29
C GLU A 70 -10.19 4.85 8.15
N LEU A 71 -10.26 4.06 7.07
CA LEU A 71 -9.33 4.13 5.92
C LEU A 71 -9.31 5.49 5.22
N CYS A 72 -10.36 6.30 5.38
CA CYS A 72 -10.46 7.62 4.77
C CYS A 72 -9.72 8.73 5.52
N ILE A 73 -9.35 8.53 6.79
CA ILE A 73 -8.69 9.55 7.64
C ILE A 73 -7.24 9.78 7.18
N PRO A 74 -6.35 8.77 7.13
CA PRO A 74 -4.94 8.99 6.77
C PRO A 74 -4.69 9.71 5.42
N PRO A 75 -5.46 9.46 4.34
CA PRO A 75 -5.23 10.15 3.07
C PRO A 75 -5.76 11.60 3.03
N CYS A 76 -6.52 12.05 4.03
CA CYS A 76 -7.06 13.41 4.06
C CYS A 76 -5.96 14.43 4.42
N PRO A 77 -5.59 15.36 3.52
CA PRO A 77 -4.47 16.28 3.76
C PRO A 77 -4.82 17.43 4.72
N VAL A 78 -6.10 17.65 4.98
CA VAL A 78 -6.62 18.72 5.85
C VAL A 78 -7.28 18.18 7.11
N ASP A 79 -7.24 16.86 7.30
CA ASP A 79 -7.78 16.17 8.48
C ASP A 79 -9.24 16.52 8.83
N CYS A 80 -10.09 16.68 7.81
CA CYS A 80 -11.47 17.12 7.97
C CYS A 80 -12.50 16.00 8.25
N ILE A 81 -12.05 14.83 8.73
CA ILE A 81 -12.91 13.63 8.87
C ILE A 81 -12.97 13.21 10.35
N ASP A 82 -14.18 13.16 10.91
CA ASP A 82 -14.44 12.74 12.28
C ASP A 82 -15.14 11.38 12.34
N LEU A 83 -14.91 10.63 13.41
CA LEU A 83 -15.65 9.41 13.75
C LEU A 83 -16.68 9.71 14.83
N ILE A 84 -17.95 9.50 14.52
CA ILE A 84 -19.06 9.65 15.45
C ILE A 84 -19.71 8.28 15.75
N PRO A 85 -20.28 8.09 16.95
CA PRO A 85 -21.04 6.88 17.23
C PRO A 85 -22.31 6.82 16.39
N ASP A 86 -22.61 5.64 15.86
CA ASP A 86 -23.88 5.34 15.22
C ASP A 86 -24.99 5.33 16.28
N VAL A 87 -25.92 6.27 16.17
CA VAL A 87 -27.08 6.42 17.07
C VAL A 87 -28.23 5.50 16.69
N ASN A 88 -28.13 4.78 15.57
CA ASN A 88 -29.16 3.83 15.17
C ASN A 88 -29.19 2.64 16.13
N GLY A 89 -30.39 2.12 16.38
CA GLY A 89 -30.58 0.94 17.23
C GLY A 89 -29.86 -0.29 16.70
N ILE A 90 -29.57 -1.23 17.60
CA ILE A 90 -28.91 -2.51 17.25
C ILE A 90 -29.84 -3.29 16.30
N PRO A 91 -29.40 -3.58 15.06
CA PRO A 91 -30.23 -4.28 14.09
C PRO A 91 -30.42 -5.75 14.49
N THR A 92 -31.58 -6.31 14.12
CA THR A 92 -31.82 -7.76 14.24
C THR A 92 -30.80 -8.54 13.41
N GLU A 93 -30.46 -9.75 13.82
CA GLU A 93 -29.48 -10.62 13.11
C GLU A 93 -29.79 -10.81 11.62
N ILE A 94 -31.06 -10.85 11.22
CA ILE A 94 -31.47 -10.94 9.80
C ILE A 94 -31.08 -9.67 9.03
N LEU A 95 -31.45 -8.50 9.56
CA LEU A 95 -31.14 -7.21 8.94
C LEU A 95 -29.63 -6.98 8.89
N ARG A 96 -28.91 -7.35 9.95
CA ARG A 96 -27.46 -7.26 10.04
C ARG A 96 -26.76 -8.08 8.94
N LYS A 97 -27.20 -9.33 8.72
CA LYS A 97 -26.65 -10.18 7.65
C LYS A 97 -26.90 -9.57 6.27
N ALA A 98 -28.13 -9.09 6.02
CA ALA A 98 -28.46 -8.43 4.76
C ALA A 98 -27.61 -7.16 4.52
N GLU A 99 -27.39 -6.34 5.56
CA GLU A 99 -26.51 -5.17 5.50
C GLU A 99 -25.06 -5.58 5.16
N GLN A 100 -24.54 -6.62 5.82
CA GLN A 100 -23.19 -7.13 5.54
C GLN A 100 -23.03 -7.66 4.13
N ASP A 101 -24.01 -8.41 3.63
CA ASP A 101 -24.00 -8.91 2.25
C ASP A 101 -24.03 -7.75 1.24
N GLY A 102 -24.83 -6.72 1.50
CA GLY A 102 -24.86 -5.49 0.69
C GLY A 102 -23.51 -4.77 0.67
N LEU A 103 -22.88 -4.56 1.83
CA LEU A 103 -21.56 -3.94 1.93
C LEU A 103 -20.48 -4.76 1.20
N ARG A 104 -20.55 -6.09 1.31
CA ARG A 104 -19.64 -7.00 0.61
C ARG A 104 -19.79 -6.90 -0.91
N GLN A 105 -21.01 -6.81 -1.42
CA GLN A 105 -21.25 -6.60 -2.85
C GLN A 105 -20.65 -5.27 -3.33
N ARG A 106 -20.82 -4.19 -2.56
CA ARG A 106 -20.24 -2.87 -2.88
C ARG A 106 -18.72 -2.91 -2.88
N TYR A 107 -18.11 -3.60 -1.93
CA TYR A 107 -16.66 -3.82 -1.89
C TYR A 107 -16.13 -4.50 -3.15
N TYR A 108 -16.78 -5.58 -3.60
CA TYR A 108 -16.36 -6.24 -4.84
C TYR A 108 -16.55 -5.34 -6.07
N ALA A 109 -17.63 -4.56 -6.11
CA ALA A 109 -17.84 -3.58 -7.18
C ALA A 109 -16.77 -2.47 -7.19
N HIS A 110 -16.32 -2.03 -6.01
CA HIS A 110 -15.20 -1.09 -5.87
C HIS A 110 -13.91 -1.67 -6.47
N ILE A 111 -13.51 -2.88 -6.07
CA ILE A 111 -12.31 -3.55 -6.58
C ILE A 111 -12.35 -3.64 -8.11
N GLN A 112 -13.45 -4.14 -8.67
CA GLN A 112 -13.60 -4.26 -10.13
C GLN A 112 -13.48 -2.91 -10.85
N ARG A 113 -13.97 -1.82 -10.24
CA ARG A 113 -13.83 -0.48 -10.80
C ARG A 113 -12.38 -0.02 -10.77
N GLU A 114 -11.69 -0.19 -9.64
CA GLU A 114 -10.28 0.19 -9.51
C GLU A 114 -9.39 -0.60 -10.48
N GLU A 115 -9.65 -1.90 -10.67
CA GLU A 115 -8.97 -2.72 -11.67
C GLU A 115 -9.18 -2.19 -13.10
N LYS A 116 -10.43 -1.91 -13.48
CA LYS A 116 -10.74 -1.31 -14.80
C LYS A 116 -10.07 0.05 -14.97
N GLN A 117 -10.07 0.90 -13.94
CA GLN A 117 -9.39 2.19 -13.99
C GLN A 117 -7.88 2.02 -14.14
N ARG A 118 -7.26 1.05 -13.46
CA ARG A 118 -5.83 0.74 -13.60
C ARG A 118 -5.48 0.36 -15.03
N LEU A 119 -6.33 -0.41 -15.72
CA LEU A 119 -6.13 -0.78 -17.12
C LEU A 119 -6.25 0.41 -18.09
N HIS A 120 -7.13 1.39 -17.78
CA HIS A 120 -7.43 2.50 -18.68
C HIS A 120 -6.61 3.78 -18.42
N ARG A 121 -6.01 3.97 -17.24
CA ARG A 121 -5.18 5.14 -16.93
C ARG A 121 -3.86 5.11 -17.74
N LYS A 122 -3.83 5.79 -18.89
CA LYS A 122 -2.61 6.05 -19.66
C LYS A 122 -1.83 7.22 -19.04
N GLY A 123 -0.86 6.90 -18.19
CA GLY A 123 0.09 7.85 -17.62
C GLY A 123 1.30 7.11 -17.06
N PRO A 124 2.46 7.78 -16.89
CA PRO A 124 3.64 7.14 -16.34
C PRO A 124 3.40 6.95 -14.86
N VAL A 125 2.87 5.78 -14.49
CA VAL A 125 2.94 5.39 -13.10
C VAL A 125 4.41 5.06 -12.86
N PHE A 126 5.14 5.93 -12.16
CA PHE A 126 6.42 5.55 -11.57
C PHE A 126 6.14 4.37 -10.64
N ARG A 127 6.27 3.17 -11.18
CA ARG A 127 6.16 1.90 -10.47
C ARG A 127 7.45 1.17 -10.76
N ALA A 128 8.13 0.77 -9.70
CA ALA A 128 9.02 -0.37 -9.78
C ALA A 128 8.23 -1.49 -10.45
N GLU A 129 8.76 -2.01 -11.55
CA GLU A 129 8.13 -3.05 -12.35
C GLU A 129 7.78 -4.22 -11.43
N ILE A 130 6.49 -4.40 -11.14
CA ILE A 130 5.99 -5.67 -10.66
C ILE A 130 5.78 -6.48 -11.93
N ASP A 131 6.58 -7.52 -12.09
CA ASP A 131 6.47 -8.43 -13.21
C ASP A 131 5.08 -9.07 -13.20
N THR A 132 4.20 -8.55 -14.06
CA THR A 132 2.83 -9.02 -14.22
C THR A 132 2.77 -10.49 -14.64
N ALA A 133 3.81 -11.03 -15.28
CA ALA A 133 3.89 -12.45 -15.58
C ALA A 133 4.09 -13.27 -14.30
N LEU A 134 4.93 -12.78 -13.38
CA LEU A 134 5.14 -13.40 -12.08
C LEU A 134 3.85 -13.38 -11.25
N PHE A 135 3.12 -12.27 -11.22
CA PHE A 135 1.86 -12.17 -10.46
C PHE A 135 0.74 -13.05 -11.03
N ALA A 136 0.65 -13.18 -12.35
CA ALA A 136 -0.32 -14.05 -13.01
C ALA A 136 -0.08 -15.55 -12.71
N GLN A 137 1.20 -15.96 -12.56
CA GLN A 137 1.54 -17.33 -12.15
C GLN A 137 1.07 -17.64 -10.73
N PHE A 138 1.22 -16.70 -9.79
CA PHE A 138 0.75 -16.87 -8.40
C PHE A 138 -0.78 -16.89 -8.29
N SER A 139 -1.49 -16.07 -9.07
CA SER A 139 -2.95 -16.05 -9.01
C SER A 139 -3.61 -17.31 -9.61
N ALA A 140 -2.91 -18.05 -10.47
CA ALA A 140 -3.40 -19.29 -11.06
C ALA A 140 -3.15 -20.54 -10.18
N GLN A 141 -2.23 -20.46 -9.21
CA GLN A 141 -1.96 -21.55 -8.26
C GLN A 141 -2.84 -21.44 -7.01
N ASN A 142 -4.16 -21.54 -7.20
CA ASN A 142 -5.09 -21.54 -6.08
C ASN A 142 -5.89 -22.86 -5.96
N ASP A 143 -5.22 -24.00 -6.13
CA ASP A 143 -5.73 -25.32 -5.69
C ASP A 143 -4.65 -26.37 -5.34
N ALA A 144 -3.36 -26.00 -5.31
CA ALA A 144 -2.32 -26.89 -4.79
C ALA A 144 -1.23 -26.05 -4.13
N VAL A 145 -1.32 -25.90 -2.81
CA VAL A 145 -0.22 -25.34 -2.01
C VAL A 145 0.86 -26.43 -1.92
N PRO A 146 2.07 -26.23 -2.48
CA PRO A 146 3.17 -27.16 -2.25
C PRO A 146 3.61 -27.05 -0.78
N ASP A 147 4.01 -28.19 -0.20
CA ASP A 147 4.51 -28.26 1.17
C ASP A 147 5.79 -27.41 1.28
N ILE A 148 5.75 -26.38 2.12
CA ILE A 148 6.85 -25.42 2.25
C ILE A 148 7.94 -26.09 3.08
N GLN A 149 8.92 -26.69 2.41
CA GLN A 149 10.15 -27.12 3.08
C GLN A 149 10.99 -25.88 3.39
N ILE A 150 11.05 -25.56 4.68
CA ILE A 150 11.93 -24.52 5.22
C ILE A 150 13.36 -25.03 5.05
N LEU A 151 14.04 -24.58 4.00
CA LEU A 151 15.49 -24.63 3.94
C LEU A 151 16.00 -23.47 4.77
N ASP A 152 16.64 -23.78 5.90
CA ASP A 152 17.37 -22.81 6.69
C ASP A 152 18.32 -22.07 5.75
N LYS A 153 18.13 -20.75 5.64
CA LYS A 153 19.03 -19.89 4.88
C LYS A 153 20.43 -20.07 5.47
N GLU A 154 21.31 -20.74 4.73
CA GLU A 154 22.72 -20.80 5.09
C GLU A 154 23.22 -19.36 5.31
N PRO A 155 24.01 -19.12 6.36
CA PRO A 155 24.45 -17.77 6.68
C PRO A 155 25.37 -17.30 5.55
N GLU A 156 24.82 -16.50 4.65
CA GLU A 156 25.62 -15.69 3.73
C GLU A 156 26.55 -14.86 4.61
N MET A 157 27.83 -15.26 4.68
CA MET A 157 28.90 -14.45 5.21
C MET A 157 29.06 -13.24 4.29
N ALA A 158 28.22 -12.23 4.49
CA ALA A 158 28.41 -10.92 3.92
C ALA A 158 29.76 -10.40 4.44
N ALA A 159 30.76 -10.37 3.55
CA ALA A 159 32.02 -9.70 3.79
C ALA A 159 31.69 -8.26 4.23
N LYS A 160 32.01 -7.93 5.48
CA LYS A 160 31.88 -6.57 6.02
C LYS A 160 32.89 -5.69 5.31
N LEU A 161 32.52 -5.14 4.15
CA LEU A 161 33.25 -4.04 3.53
C LEU A 161 33.06 -2.80 4.42
N ASP A 162 34.17 -2.16 4.79
CA ASP A 162 34.17 -0.98 5.64
C ASP A 162 33.24 0.11 5.10
N ALA A 163 32.60 0.87 6.00
CA ALA A 163 31.69 1.96 5.62
C ALA A 163 32.34 3.00 4.68
N LYS A 164 33.68 3.10 4.66
CA LYS A 164 34.42 3.97 3.74
C LYS A 164 34.45 3.42 2.31
N SER A 165 34.71 2.12 2.12
CA SER A 165 34.81 1.52 0.79
C SER A 165 33.45 1.45 0.10
N THR A 166 32.37 1.23 0.85
CA THR A 166 31.00 1.28 0.30
C THR A 166 30.60 2.67 -0.23
N ILE A 167 31.00 3.74 0.47
CA ILE A 167 30.75 5.13 0.03
C ILE A 167 31.60 5.45 -1.22
N GLU A 168 32.84 5.01 -1.28
CA GLU A 168 33.72 5.23 -2.44
C GLU A 168 33.20 4.49 -3.69
N LEU A 169 32.76 3.23 -3.54
CA LEU A 169 32.13 2.46 -4.60
C LEU A 169 30.85 3.14 -5.12
N ALA A 170 30.03 3.71 -4.22
CA ALA A 170 28.82 4.44 -4.61
C ALA A 170 29.16 5.72 -5.40
N LYS A 171 30.19 6.48 -4.98
CA LYS A 171 30.64 7.70 -5.68
C LYS A 171 31.11 7.39 -7.10
N LEU A 172 31.92 6.35 -7.28
CA LEU A 172 32.43 5.94 -8.59
C LEU A 172 31.28 5.51 -9.53
N ARG A 173 30.34 4.69 -9.03
CA ARG A 173 29.15 4.27 -9.81
C ARG A 173 28.31 5.46 -10.28
N VAL A 174 28.12 6.47 -9.43
CA VAL A 174 27.37 7.69 -9.80
C VAL A 174 28.12 8.53 -10.84
N GLN A 175 29.43 8.66 -10.72
CA GLN A 175 30.26 9.42 -11.67
C GLN A 175 30.29 8.76 -13.05
N ILE A 176 30.43 7.44 -13.12
CA ILE A 176 30.39 6.67 -14.38
C ILE A 176 29.04 6.86 -15.07
N LYS A 177 27.92 6.64 -14.36
CA LYS A 177 26.57 6.81 -14.92
C LYS A 177 26.30 8.22 -15.42
N LYS A 178 26.87 9.24 -14.74
CA LYS A 178 26.79 10.64 -15.18
C LYS A 178 27.55 10.87 -16.48
N LEU A 179 28.75 10.29 -16.63
CA LEU A 179 29.55 10.42 -17.85
C LEU A 179 28.97 9.65 -19.02
N GLU A 180 28.44 8.44 -18.80
CA GLU A 180 27.70 7.67 -19.80
C GLU A 180 26.53 8.47 -20.36
N LYS A 181 25.76 9.13 -19.48
CA LYS A 181 24.65 10.00 -19.89
C LYS A 181 25.10 11.27 -20.62
N GLN A 182 26.30 11.78 -20.33
CA GLN A 182 26.85 12.92 -21.06
C GLN A 182 27.37 12.52 -22.44
N LEU A 183 28.00 11.35 -22.55
CA LEU A 183 28.49 10.78 -23.79
C LEU A 183 27.36 10.31 -24.72
N SER A 184 26.22 9.88 -24.17
CA SER A 184 25.04 9.55 -24.99
C SER A 184 24.40 10.78 -25.66
N VAL A 185 24.63 11.98 -25.13
CA VAL A 185 24.12 13.25 -25.69
C VAL A 185 25.14 13.86 -26.67
N ARG A 186 26.44 13.76 -26.37
CA ARG A 186 27.51 14.28 -27.22
C ARG A 186 28.80 13.48 -27.01
N GLU A 187 29.35 12.93 -28.09
CA GLU A 187 30.64 12.26 -28.03
C GLU A 187 31.78 13.27 -27.80
N ASP A 188 32.53 13.07 -26.71
CA ASP A 188 33.72 13.83 -26.36
C ASP A 188 34.84 12.86 -26.00
N THR A 189 35.95 12.88 -26.74
CA THR A 189 37.09 11.97 -26.55
C THR A 189 37.68 12.06 -25.13
N LYS A 190 37.75 13.27 -24.56
CA LYS A 190 38.24 13.52 -23.20
C LYS A 190 37.37 12.87 -22.12
N LYS A 191 36.04 12.86 -22.30
CA LYS A 191 35.10 12.26 -21.34
C LYS A 191 35.09 10.73 -21.44
N ARG A 192 35.35 10.19 -22.64
CA ARG A 192 35.48 8.76 -22.87
C ARG A 192 36.71 8.19 -22.15
N LEU A 193 37.86 8.86 -22.27
CA LEU A 193 39.06 8.51 -21.50
C LEU A 193 38.84 8.57 -19.98
N LEU A 194 38.08 9.56 -19.50
CA LEU A 194 37.78 9.70 -18.08
C LEU A 194 36.79 8.64 -17.56
N LEU A 195 35.86 8.19 -18.41
CA LEU A 195 34.99 7.05 -18.10
C LEU A 195 35.79 5.77 -17.97
N ASP A 196 36.73 5.52 -18.89
CA ASP A 196 37.57 4.33 -18.89
C ASP A 196 38.46 4.27 -17.62
N ASP A 197 39.02 5.42 -17.20
CA ASP A 197 39.81 5.53 -15.95
C ASP A 197 38.96 5.25 -14.69
N LEU A 198 37.77 5.85 -14.59
CA LEU A 198 36.88 5.60 -13.44
C LEU A 198 36.35 4.16 -13.41
N ALA A 199 36.13 3.54 -14.57
CA ALA A 199 35.75 2.14 -14.66
C ALA A 199 36.87 1.20 -14.19
N GLN A 200 38.14 1.53 -14.50
CA GLN A 200 39.30 0.80 -13.97
C GLN A 200 39.43 0.93 -12.45
N GLN A 201 39.23 2.14 -11.90
CA GLN A 201 39.24 2.38 -10.44
C GLN A 201 38.12 1.60 -9.72
N LEU A 202 36.93 1.52 -10.34
CA LEU A 202 35.82 0.73 -9.79
C LEU A 202 36.13 -0.77 -9.79
N HIS A 203 36.77 -1.29 -10.83
CA HIS A 203 37.16 -2.69 -10.91
C HIS A 203 38.25 -3.03 -9.88
N GLN A 204 39.21 -2.13 -9.65
CA GLN A 204 40.26 -2.30 -8.64
C GLN A 204 39.69 -2.37 -7.21
N LEU A 205 38.68 -1.56 -6.89
CA LEU A 205 38.04 -1.54 -5.58
C LEU A 205 37.00 -2.65 -5.35
N GLN A 206 36.52 -3.30 -6.41
CA GLN A 206 35.61 -4.45 -6.32
C GLN A 206 36.35 -5.80 -6.27
N GLY A 207 37.61 -5.83 -6.75
CA GLY A 207 38.47 -7.00 -6.73
C GLY A 207 39.44 -7.08 -5.54
N ALA A 208 39.38 -6.11 -4.61
CA ALA A 208 40.16 -6.05 -3.37
C ALA A 208 39.24 -6.31 -2.16
#